data_AF-A0ABD5MZE9-F1
#
_entry.id   AF-A0ABD5MZE9-F1
#
_cell.length_a   1.000
_cell.length_b   1.000
_cell.length_c   1.000
_cell.angle_alpha   90.00
_cell.angle_beta   90.00
_cell.angle_gamma   90.00
#
_symmetry.space_group_name_H-M   'P 1'
#
loop_
_entity.id
_entity.type
_entity.pdbx_description
1 polymer ?
#
loop_
_entity_poly.entity_id
_entity_poly.type
_entity_poly.pdbx_seq_one_letter_code
_entity_poly.pdbx_strand_id
1 'polypeptide(L)'
;MPEESAHSRSNNWAYAFAAIVILLIFNMGIFATAFLNFQNQLEIMETSIAEQSTEIHDLKNQLEIIEVIDQTSLMPWPTIYNQLKDSVVLIQTDLGLGSGFMYDSKGHIVTNHHVIQGANTIQVTFLDGNITSATLVGMDIYSDLAVIKVDPDITTLHPVVLGSSSDLIVGEPVAAMGNPYGLSDTLTVGIISSLERTLEASGGYVIIDVIQIDAAVNPGNSGGPLVNVRGQVVGVNTAIQSATGTFTGIGFAVPSDTVKREIYDLIETSDYKHPWLGIAAREVNIAIADAVGLEKPQGILVIEVTSGSPANLAGLRGGNETTIVDGIEILLGGDVITEVDGIPTITMADLVVYMERNTSPEESVDLGIIRDGQELELTVTLGERPLP
;
A
#
# COMPACT_ATOMS: atom_id res chain seq x y z
N MET A 1 -57.50 19.59 -113.30
CA MET A 1 -58.61 19.47 -112.33
C MET A 1 -58.76 18.01 -111.95
N PRO A 2 -59.05 17.66 -110.69
CA PRO A 2 -59.61 18.51 -109.61
C PRO A 2 -58.59 18.75 -108.45
N GLU A 3 -58.55 19.84 -107.68
CA GLU A 3 -59.49 20.34 -106.62
C GLU A 3 -59.95 19.19 -105.69
N GLU A 4 -59.92 19.19 -104.36
CA GLU A 4 -59.99 20.20 -103.30
C GLU A 4 -59.61 19.41 -102.00
N SER A 5 -58.99 19.96 -100.97
CA SER A 5 -59.74 20.47 -99.82
C SER A 5 -58.77 21.01 -98.76
N ALA A 6 -58.85 22.30 -98.49
CA ALA A 6 -58.09 22.98 -97.46
C ALA A 6 -59.03 23.39 -96.32
N HIS A 7 -59.38 22.46 -95.43
CA HIS A 7 -60.00 22.81 -94.15
C HIS A 7 -59.72 21.72 -93.10
N SER A 8 -58.53 21.76 -92.46
CA SER A 8 -58.26 21.22 -91.12
C SER A 8 -56.79 21.42 -90.72
N ARG A 9 -56.30 22.66 -90.64
CA ARG A 9 -54.93 22.94 -90.11
C ARG A 9 -54.91 23.78 -88.84
N SER A 10 -56.08 24.23 -88.35
CA SER A 10 -56.18 25.17 -87.23
C SER A 10 -56.10 24.54 -85.83
N ASN A 11 -56.34 23.22 -85.67
CA ASN A 11 -56.41 22.60 -84.33
C ASN A 11 -55.17 21.79 -83.94
N ASN A 12 -54.32 21.39 -84.91
CA ASN A 12 -53.17 20.52 -84.63
C ASN A 12 -52.09 21.20 -83.78
N TRP A 13 -51.93 22.52 -83.89
CA TRP A 13 -50.98 23.28 -83.09
C TRP A 13 -51.42 23.42 -81.62
N ALA A 14 -52.72 23.50 -81.35
CA ALA A 14 -53.25 23.54 -79.98
C ALA A 14 -53.03 22.20 -79.26
N TYR A 15 -53.25 21.06 -79.95
CA TYR A 15 -52.98 19.74 -79.38
C TYR A 15 -51.48 19.48 -79.18
N ALA A 16 -50.62 19.89 -80.11
CA ALA A 16 -49.17 19.78 -79.96
C ALA A 16 -48.64 20.63 -78.80
N PHE A 17 -49.14 21.87 -78.65
CA PHE A 17 -48.81 22.74 -77.53
C PHE A 17 -49.29 22.15 -76.20
N ALA A 18 -50.53 21.65 -76.14
CA ALA A 18 -51.06 20.98 -74.94
C ALA A 18 -50.23 19.74 -74.56
N ALA A 19 -49.80 18.94 -75.53
CA ALA A 19 -48.95 17.77 -75.29
C ALA A 19 -47.58 18.15 -74.73
N ILE A 20 -46.95 19.21 -75.24
CA ILE A 20 -45.68 19.74 -74.72
C ILE A 20 -45.86 20.25 -73.29
N VAL A 21 -46.93 20.99 -73.00
CA VAL A 21 -47.23 21.48 -71.65
C VAL A 21 -47.43 20.33 -70.67
N ILE A 22 -48.17 19.28 -71.06
CA ILE A 22 -48.36 18.08 -70.24
C ILE A 22 -47.02 17.38 -69.98
N LEU A 23 -46.17 17.23 -70.99
CA LEU A 23 -44.86 16.62 -70.85
C LEU A 23 -43.95 17.44 -69.93
N LEU A 24 -43.99 18.77 -70.00
CA LEU A 24 -43.23 19.66 -69.11
C LEU A 24 -43.72 19.56 -67.67
N ILE A 25 -45.04 19.56 -67.43
CA ILE A 25 -45.60 19.37 -66.09
C ILE A 25 -45.22 18.00 -65.52
N PHE A 26 -45.27 16.95 -66.34
CA PHE A 26 -44.88 15.61 -65.93
C PHE A 26 -43.39 15.52 -65.57
N ASN A 27 -42.50 16.09 -66.40
CA ASN A 27 -41.07 16.16 -66.09
C ASN A 27 -40.78 17.01 -64.85
N MET A 28 -41.51 18.12 -64.67
CA MET A 28 -41.40 18.97 -63.50
C MET A 28 -41.85 18.24 -62.23
N GLY A 29 -42.86 17.38 -62.31
CA GLY A 29 -43.28 16.49 -61.21
C GLY A 29 -42.20 15.48 -60.84
N ILE A 30 -41.57 14.82 -61.82
CA ILE A 30 -40.44 13.90 -61.59
C ILE A 30 -39.24 14.62 -60.98
N PHE A 31 -38.92 15.81 -61.49
CA PHE A 31 -37.82 16.61 -60.94
C PHE A 31 -38.12 17.04 -59.50
N ALA A 32 -39.35 17.47 -59.21
CA ALA A 32 -39.77 17.86 -57.87
C ALA A 32 -39.68 16.69 -56.88
N THR A 33 -40.10 15.48 -57.27
CA THR A 33 -39.99 14.30 -56.39
C THR A 33 -38.54 13.88 -56.18
N ALA A 34 -37.71 13.90 -57.23
CA ALA A 34 -36.28 13.65 -57.11
C ALA A 34 -35.59 14.67 -56.21
N PHE A 35 -35.94 15.96 -56.34
CA PHE A 35 -35.41 17.03 -55.51
C PHE A 35 -35.82 16.89 -54.05
N LEU A 36 -37.09 16.59 -53.76
CA LEU A 36 -37.57 16.36 -52.39
C LEU A 36 -36.91 15.13 -51.76
N ASN A 37 -36.71 14.05 -52.52
CA ASN A 37 -36.02 12.87 -52.02
C ASN A 37 -34.54 13.16 -51.72
N PHE A 38 -33.88 13.95 -52.57
CA PHE A 38 -32.52 14.40 -52.33
C PHE A 38 -32.40 15.27 -51.08
N GLN A 39 -33.32 16.22 -50.87
CA GLN A 39 -33.36 17.04 -49.65
C GLN A 39 -33.52 16.19 -48.39
N ASN A 40 -34.42 15.19 -48.41
CA ASN A 40 -34.58 14.27 -47.28
C ASN A 40 -33.30 13.45 -47.01
N GLN A 41 -32.61 12.99 -48.06
CA GLN A 41 -31.33 12.31 -47.90
C GLN A 41 -30.24 13.22 -47.29
N LEU A 42 -30.22 14.50 -47.66
CA LEU A 42 -29.30 15.47 -47.06
C LEU A 42 -29.58 15.66 -45.57
N GLU A 43 -30.84 15.82 -45.16
CA GLU A 43 -31.22 16.01 -43.75
C GLU A 43 -30.86 14.79 -42.89
N ILE A 44 -31.08 13.58 -43.40
CA ILE A 44 -30.66 12.33 -42.75
C ILE A 44 -29.13 12.27 -42.60
N MET A 45 -28.40 12.68 -43.64
CA MET A 45 -26.94 12.67 -43.62
C MET A 45 -26.38 13.72 -42.64
N GLU A 46 -26.96 14.92 -42.58
CA GLU A 46 -26.61 15.96 -41.60
C GLU A 46 -26.84 15.46 -40.17
N THR A 47 -27.96 14.78 -39.92
CA THR A 47 -28.28 14.20 -38.61
C THR A 47 -27.27 13.11 -38.24
N SER A 48 -26.95 12.21 -39.17
CA SER A 48 -25.96 11.15 -38.93
C SER A 48 -24.55 11.70 -38.68
N ILE A 49 -24.14 12.76 -39.38
CA ILE A 49 -22.85 13.44 -39.14
C ILE A 49 -22.84 14.08 -37.75
N ALA A 50 -23.94 14.69 -37.32
CA ALA A 50 -24.05 15.27 -35.98
C ALA A 50 -23.92 14.20 -34.89
N GLU A 51 -24.62 13.07 -35.02
CA GLU A 51 -24.53 11.94 -34.10
C GLU A 51 -23.11 11.37 -34.03
N GLN A 52 -22.47 11.13 -35.18
CA GLN A 52 -21.07 10.67 -35.24
C GLN A 52 -20.09 11.67 -34.63
N SER A 53 -20.32 12.98 -34.83
CA SER A 53 -19.50 14.01 -34.21
C SER A 53 -19.61 13.99 -32.68
N THR A 54 -20.80 13.72 -32.14
CA THR A 54 -21.01 13.56 -30.70
C THR A 54 -20.29 12.33 -30.17
N GLU A 55 -20.39 11.19 -30.86
CA GLU A 55 -19.70 9.95 -30.46
C GLU A 55 -18.17 10.10 -30.49
N ILE A 56 -17.63 10.73 -31.53
CA ILE A 56 -16.20 11.06 -31.62
C ILE A 56 -15.77 11.98 -30.47
N HIS A 57 -16.61 12.95 -30.10
CA HIS A 57 -16.30 13.84 -28.98
C HIS A 57 -16.28 13.09 -27.64
N ASP A 58 -17.25 12.20 -27.40
CA ASP A 58 -17.27 11.36 -26.20
C ASP A 58 -16.05 10.43 -26.12
N LEU A 59 -15.73 9.74 -27.23
CA LEU A 59 -14.54 8.90 -27.31
C LEU A 59 -13.24 9.69 -27.07
N LYS A 60 -13.14 10.93 -27.58
CA LYS A 60 -11.98 11.80 -27.30
C LYS A 60 -11.88 12.17 -25.83
N ASN A 61 -13.00 12.49 -25.17
CA ASN A 61 -13.00 12.78 -23.74
C ASN A 61 -12.60 11.54 -22.91
N GLN A 62 -13.05 10.34 -23.32
CA GLN A 62 -12.62 9.09 -22.68
C GLN A 62 -11.10 8.84 -22.88
N LEU A 63 -10.57 9.11 -24.07
CA LEU A 63 -9.13 9.01 -24.37
C LEU A 63 -8.29 9.99 -23.55
N GLU A 64 -8.75 11.23 -23.39
CA GLU A 64 -8.04 12.25 -22.60
C GLU A 64 -7.92 11.84 -21.12
N ILE A 65 -8.96 11.22 -20.55
CA ILE A 65 -8.92 10.67 -19.18
C ILE A 65 -7.88 9.53 -19.08
N ILE A 66 -7.83 8.64 -20.07
CA ILE A 66 -6.87 7.52 -20.10
C ILE A 66 -5.44 8.04 -20.23
N GLU A 67 -5.21 9.08 -21.04
CA GLU A 67 -3.89 9.67 -21.24
C GLU A 67 -3.35 10.34 -19.95
N VAL A 68 -4.22 10.95 -19.14
CA VAL A 68 -3.86 11.48 -17.81
C VAL A 68 -3.48 10.36 -16.83
N ILE A 69 -4.19 9.21 -16.87
CA ILE A 69 -3.86 8.04 -16.03
C ILE A 69 -2.49 7.46 -16.43
N ASP A 70 -2.20 7.37 -17.73
CA ASP A 70 -0.93 6.83 -18.24
C ASP A 70 0.27 7.74 -17.88
N GLN A 71 0.08 9.07 -17.96
CA GLN A 71 1.12 10.05 -17.59
C GLN A 71 1.48 10.04 -16.09
N THR A 72 0.58 9.58 -15.23
CA THR A 72 0.79 9.55 -13.77
C THR A 72 1.38 8.22 -13.27
N SER A 73 1.59 7.23 -14.15
CA SER A 73 2.01 5.86 -13.77
C SER A 73 1.07 5.20 -12.74
N LEU A 74 -0.18 5.66 -12.65
CA LEU A 74 -1.19 5.10 -11.75
C LEU A 74 -1.88 3.92 -12.44
N MET A 75 -1.84 2.76 -11.81
CA MET A 75 -2.51 1.57 -12.32
C MET A 75 -3.90 1.43 -11.69
N PRO A 76 -4.95 1.13 -12.48
CA PRO A 76 -6.23 0.74 -11.93
C PRO A 76 -6.12 -0.51 -11.05
N TRP A 77 -6.90 -0.59 -9.95
CA TRP A 77 -6.88 -1.75 -9.05
C TRP A 77 -7.07 -3.11 -9.75
N PRO A 78 -7.93 -3.27 -10.77
CA PRO A 78 -8.02 -4.53 -11.51
C PRO A 78 -6.72 -4.90 -12.24
N THR A 79 -5.94 -3.92 -12.69
CA THR A 79 -4.62 -4.14 -13.31
C THR A 79 -3.62 -4.59 -12.26
N ILE A 80 -3.56 -3.91 -11.11
CA ILE A 80 -2.69 -4.26 -9.98
C ILE A 80 -3.01 -5.68 -9.48
N TYR A 81 -4.29 -6.00 -9.30
CA TYR A 81 -4.74 -7.33 -8.92
C TYR A 81 -4.26 -8.39 -9.92
N ASN A 82 -4.48 -8.17 -11.22
CA ASN A 82 -4.06 -9.14 -12.24
C ASN A 82 -2.54 -9.28 -12.36
N GLN A 83 -1.78 -8.24 -12.01
CA GLN A 83 -0.33 -8.28 -11.96
C GLN A 83 0.19 -9.11 -10.77
N LEU A 84 -0.47 -9.03 -9.62
CA LEU A 84 0.04 -9.57 -8.35
C LEU A 84 -0.60 -10.87 -7.89
N LYS A 85 -1.76 -11.25 -8.41
CA LYS A 85 -2.51 -12.44 -7.95
C LYS A 85 -1.66 -13.73 -7.97
N ASP A 86 -0.80 -13.90 -8.97
CA ASP A 86 0.08 -15.08 -9.09
C ASP A 86 1.33 -15.00 -8.19
N SER A 87 1.58 -13.83 -7.56
CA SER A 87 2.65 -13.61 -6.58
C SER A 87 2.23 -13.91 -5.15
N VAL A 88 0.93 -13.88 -4.85
CA VAL A 88 0.38 -14.05 -3.50
C VAL A 88 0.04 -15.53 -3.30
N VAL A 89 0.37 -16.05 -2.12
CA VAL A 89 0.15 -17.45 -1.77
C VAL A 89 -0.64 -17.58 -0.48
N LEU A 90 -1.41 -18.66 -0.37
CA LEU A 90 -1.99 -19.10 0.90
C LEU A 90 -0.95 -19.92 1.65
N ILE A 91 -0.74 -19.60 2.93
CA ILE A 91 0.10 -20.36 3.85
C ILE A 91 -0.81 -21.05 4.85
N GLN A 92 -0.66 -22.37 4.97
CA GLN A 92 -1.37 -23.18 5.94
C GLN A 92 -0.38 -23.91 6.84
N THR A 93 -0.57 -23.78 8.15
CA THR A 93 0.19 -24.49 9.16
C THR A 93 -0.73 -25.39 9.99
N ASP A 94 -0.16 -26.15 10.92
CA ASP A 94 -0.93 -26.88 11.94
C ASP A 94 -1.59 -25.96 12.97
N LEU A 95 -1.26 -24.66 12.97
CA LEU A 95 -1.77 -23.66 13.90
C LEU A 95 -2.80 -22.70 13.28
N GLY A 96 -2.78 -22.50 11.96
CA GLY A 96 -3.69 -21.57 11.30
C GLY A 96 -3.41 -21.33 9.82
N LEU A 97 -3.98 -20.23 9.33
CA LEU A 97 -3.87 -19.77 7.95
C LEU A 97 -3.32 -18.35 7.93
N GLY A 98 -2.50 -18.07 6.93
CA GLY A 98 -2.01 -16.74 6.59
C GLY A 98 -1.76 -16.62 5.10
N SER A 99 -1.13 -15.53 4.71
CA SER A 99 -0.70 -15.28 3.34
C SER A 99 0.81 -15.04 3.30
N GLY A 100 1.36 -15.12 2.09
CA GLY A 100 2.70 -14.66 1.80
C GLY A 100 2.75 -14.11 0.39
N PHE A 101 3.90 -13.56 0.01
CA PHE A 101 4.16 -13.21 -1.38
C PHE A 101 5.56 -13.63 -1.82
N MET A 102 5.68 -13.98 -3.09
CA MET A 102 6.92 -14.41 -3.70
C MET A 102 7.92 -13.25 -3.76
N TYR A 103 9.07 -13.43 -3.10
CA TYR A 103 10.15 -12.43 -3.05
C TYR A 103 11.11 -12.56 -4.21
N ASP A 104 11.46 -13.79 -4.61
CA ASP A 104 12.40 -14.03 -5.70
C ASP A 104 12.10 -15.32 -6.50
N SER A 105 12.78 -15.48 -7.63
CA SER A 105 12.65 -16.68 -8.48
C SER A 105 13.36 -17.92 -7.90
N LYS A 106 13.95 -17.84 -6.71
CA LYS A 106 14.56 -18.98 -6.01
C LYS A 106 13.56 -19.65 -5.05
N GLY A 107 12.31 -19.18 -5.01
CA GLY A 107 11.25 -19.75 -4.17
C GLY A 107 11.22 -19.20 -2.75
N HIS A 108 11.81 -18.03 -2.48
CA HIS A 108 11.65 -17.37 -1.18
C HIS A 108 10.32 -16.63 -1.12
N ILE A 109 9.57 -16.84 -0.04
CA ILE A 109 8.28 -16.20 0.23
C ILE A 109 8.41 -15.42 1.53
N VAL A 110 8.01 -14.15 1.51
CA VAL A 110 7.90 -13.30 2.69
C VAL A 110 6.50 -13.47 3.29
N THR A 111 6.44 -13.57 4.61
CA THR A 111 5.22 -13.66 5.42
C THR A 111 5.49 -13.08 6.81
N ASN A 112 4.53 -13.19 7.73
CA ASN A 112 4.74 -12.78 9.11
C ASN A 112 5.34 -13.89 9.98
N HIS A 113 6.11 -13.49 10.98
CA HIS A 113 6.62 -14.39 12.01
C HIS A 113 5.47 -15.12 12.72
N HIS A 114 4.42 -14.41 13.15
CA HIS A 114 3.31 -15.04 13.89
C HIS A 114 2.50 -16.07 13.07
N VAL A 115 2.59 -16.06 11.73
CA VAL A 115 1.95 -17.07 10.86
C VAL A 115 2.71 -18.40 10.93
N ILE A 116 4.03 -18.35 11.18
CA ILE A 116 4.95 -19.49 11.10
C ILE A 116 5.43 -19.94 12.49
N GLN A 117 5.37 -19.07 13.49
CA GLN A 117 5.89 -19.32 14.82
C GLN A 117 5.31 -20.60 15.45
N GLY A 118 6.19 -21.54 15.79
CA GLY A 118 5.82 -22.80 16.44
C GLY A 118 5.15 -23.84 15.52
N ALA A 119 5.01 -23.55 14.22
CA ALA A 119 4.44 -24.49 13.25
C ALA A 119 5.37 -25.70 13.02
N ASN A 120 4.80 -26.90 13.01
CA ASN A 120 5.54 -28.13 12.69
C ASN A 120 5.53 -28.42 11.18
N THR A 121 4.49 -27.95 10.49
CA THR A 121 4.32 -28.12 9.06
C THR A 121 3.93 -26.80 8.43
N ILE A 122 4.51 -26.51 7.27
CA ILE A 122 4.20 -25.31 6.48
C ILE A 122 3.83 -25.80 5.08
N GLN A 123 2.61 -25.51 4.67
CA GLN A 123 2.10 -25.80 3.34
C GLN A 123 1.79 -24.50 2.62
N VAL A 124 2.20 -24.40 1.36
CA VAL A 124 1.96 -23.26 0.49
C VAL A 124 1.04 -23.70 -0.63
N THR A 125 -0.04 -22.96 -0.85
CA THR A 125 -0.97 -23.14 -1.97
C THR A 125 -0.89 -21.93 -2.89
N PHE A 126 -0.59 -22.18 -4.16
CA PHE A 126 -0.53 -21.19 -5.23
C PHE A 126 -1.91 -20.99 -5.88
N LEU A 127 -2.07 -19.88 -6.59
CA LEU A 127 -3.31 -19.53 -7.30
C LEU A 127 -3.73 -20.57 -8.34
N ASP A 128 -2.78 -21.22 -9.00
CA ASP A 128 -3.03 -22.29 -9.98
C ASP A 128 -3.49 -23.61 -9.33
N GLY A 129 -3.55 -23.66 -8.00
CA GLY A 129 -3.96 -24.83 -7.21
C GLY A 129 -2.80 -25.79 -6.89
N ASN A 130 -1.57 -25.50 -7.28
CA ASN A 130 -0.41 -26.27 -6.85
C ASN A 130 -0.18 -26.10 -5.35
N ILE A 131 0.12 -27.21 -4.68
CA ILE A 131 0.35 -27.27 -3.23
C ILE A 131 1.70 -27.91 -2.97
N THR A 132 2.51 -27.28 -2.12
CA THR A 132 3.83 -27.81 -1.74
C THR A 132 4.16 -27.55 -0.27
N SER A 133 5.08 -28.34 0.28
CA SER A 133 5.66 -28.05 1.59
C SER A 133 6.68 -26.92 1.48
N ALA A 134 6.74 -26.07 2.50
CA ALA A 134 7.79 -25.08 2.64
C ALA A 134 8.67 -25.35 3.87
N THR A 135 9.90 -24.85 3.82
CA THR A 135 10.82 -24.84 4.95
C THR A 135 11.02 -23.42 5.44
N LEU A 136 11.05 -23.22 6.75
CA LEU A 136 11.48 -21.96 7.34
C LEU A 136 12.95 -21.69 6.98
N VAL A 137 13.24 -20.47 6.54
CA VAL A 137 14.61 -19.99 6.22
C VAL A 137 15.12 -19.12 7.36
N GLY A 138 14.31 -18.15 7.80
CA GLY A 138 14.63 -17.23 8.89
C GLY A 138 13.40 -16.47 9.35
N MET A 139 13.46 -15.93 10.56
CA MET A 139 12.39 -15.13 11.14
C MET A 139 12.98 -13.99 11.98
N ASP A 140 12.24 -12.90 12.08
CA ASP A 140 12.46 -11.87 13.08
C ASP A 140 11.16 -11.62 13.86
N ILE A 141 11.26 -11.78 15.18
CA ILE A 141 10.16 -11.53 16.11
C ILE A 141 9.88 -10.04 16.29
N TYR A 142 10.87 -9.16 16.13
CA TYR A 142 10.74 -7.74 16.44
C TYR A 142 10.05 -6.95 15.33
N SER A 143 10.26 -7.33 14.06
CA SER A 143 9.52 -6.80 12.91
C SER A 143 8.30 -7.62 12.52
N ASP A 144 8.09 -8.79 13.13
CA ASP A 144 7.07 -9.77 12.77
C ASP A 144 7.22 -10.27 11.31
N LEU A 145 8.45 -10.45 10.83
CA LEU A 145 8.74 -10.97 9.48
C LEU A 145 9.27 -12.41 9.52
N ALA A 146 8.96 -13.18 8.48
CA ALA A 146 9.56 -14.48 8.25
C ALA A 146 9.76 -14.74 6.76
N VAL A 147 10.77 -15.55 6.47
CA VAL A 147 11.05 -16.09 5.14
C VAL A 147 10.89 -17.60 5.17
N ILE A 148 10.06 -18.10 4.25
CA ILE A 148 9.94 -19.53 3.98
C ILE A 148 10.41 -19.82 2.55
N LYS A 149 10.77 -21.06 2.29
CA LYS A 149 11.26 -21.52 0.98
C LYS A 149 10.46 -22.69 0.46
N VAL A 150 10.12 -22.61 -0.81
CA VAL A 150 9.49 -23.67 -1.60
C VAL A 150 10.42 -24.12 -2.73
N ASP A 151 10.11 -25.27 -3.32
CA ASP A 151 10.76 -25.73 -4.54
C ASP A 151 10.43 -24.77 -5.70
N PRO A 152 11.43 -24.14 -6.36
CA PRO A 152 11.17 -23.21 -7.45
C PRO A 152 10.61 -23.86 -8.71
N ASP A 153 10.69 -25.18 -8.85
CA ASP A 153 10.17 -25.90 -10.02
C ASP A 153 8.70 -26.30 -9.87
N ILE A 154 8.05 -25.98 -8.74
CA ILE A 154 6.65 -26.33 -8.46
C ILE A 154 5.67 -25.67 -9.43
N THR A 155 5.92 -24.42 -9.82
CA THR A 155 5.14 -23.66 -10.79
C THR A 155 5.98 -22.48 -11.29
N THR A 156 5.42 -21.69 -12.21
CA THR A 156 6.03 -20.43 -12.62
C THR A 156 5.95 -19.44 -11.46
N LEU A 157 7.10 -19.06 -10.90
CA LEU A 157 7.15 -18.11 -9.80
C LEU A 157 7.07 -16.66 -10.32
N HIS A 158 6.28 -15.83 -9.64
CA HIS A 158 6.08 -14.43 -9.98
C HIS A 158 6.51 -13.52 -8.82
N PRO A 159 7.80 -13.12 -8.74
CA PRO A 159 8.26 -12.21 -7.70
C PRO A 159 7.57 -10.85 -7.75
N VAL A 160 7.29 -10.28 -6.59
CA VAL A 160 6.76 -8.91 -6.48
C VAL A 160 7.85 -7.87 -6.73
N VAL A 161 7.44 -6.63 -6.98
CA VAL A 161 8.33 -5.47 -6.97
C VAL A 161 8.14 -4.72 -5.66
N LEU A 162 9.20 -4.57 -4.86
CA LEU A 162 9.16 -3.75 -3.64
C LEU A 162 9.25 -2.26 -3.99
N GLY A 163 8.30 -1.47 -3.48
CA GLY A 163 8.34 -0.01 -3.49
C GLY A 163 9.07 0.52 -2.25
N SER A 164 9.24 1.85 -2.14
CA SER A 164 9.71 2.46 -0.88
C SER A 164 8.52 2.88 -0.04
N SER A 165 8.54 2.48 1.23
CA SER A 165 7.57 2.92 2.22
C SER A 165 7.90 4.32 2.76
N SER A 166 9.16 4.75 2.66
CA SER A 166 9.60 6.10 3.04
C SER A 166 8.99 7.20 2.15
N ASP A 167 8.55 6.85 0.94
CA ASP A 167 7.87 7.77 0.02
C ASP A 167 6.36 7.89 0.29
N LEU A 168 5.81 7.08 1.19
CA LEU A 168 4.38 7.09 1.49
C LEU A 168 3.97 8.38 2.18
N ILE A 169 2.75 8.81 1.88
CA ILE A 169 2.11 9.95 2.55
C ILE A 169 0.73 9.57 3.07
N VAL A 170 0.32 10.18 4.18
CA VAL A 170 -1.03 10.00 4.74
C VAL A 170 -2.08 10.43 3.71
N GLY A 171 -3.08 9.57 3.50
CA GLY A 171 -4.12 9.72 2.48
C GLY A 171 -3.81 9.05 1.14
N GLU A 172 -2.59 8.51 0.94
CA GLU A 172 -2.27 7.76 -0.27
C GLU A 172 -3.11 6.48 -0.36
N PRO A 173 -3.75 6.19 -1.52
CA PRO A 173 -4.50 4.96 -1.70
C PRO A 173 -3.58 3.72 -1.70
N VAL A 174 -4.00 2.69 -0.98
CA VAL A 174 -3.32 1.40 -0.90
C VAL A 174 -4.32 0.25 -0.93
N ALA A 175 -3.84 -0.93 -1.28
CA ALA A 175 -4.64 -2.14 -1.24
C ALA A 175 -3.94 -3.26 -0.45
N ALA A 176 -4.68 -3.94 0.41
CA ALA A 176 -4.23 -5.16 1.08
C ALA A 176 -4.67 -6.37 0.25
N MET A 177 -3.74 -7.29 -0.01
CA MET A 177 -4.01 -8.55 -0.69
C MET A 177 -3.71 -9.74 0.22
N GLY A 178 -4.51 -10.81 0.09
CA GLY A 178 -4.32 -12.05 0.84
C GLY A 178 -5.44 -13.05 0.63
N ASN A 179 -5.49 -14.05 1.50
CA ASN A 179 -6.40 -15.19 1.45
C ASN A 179 -7.27 -15.27 2.72
N PRO A 180 -8.18 -14.30 2.94
CA PRO A 180 -8.97 -14.24 4.16
C PRO A 180 -9.87 -15.47 4.27
N TYR A 181 -9.81 -16.17 5.41
CA TYR A 181 -10.58 -17.40 5.67
C TYR A 181 -10.38 -18.53 4.65
N GLY A 182 -9.27 -18.53 3.89
CA GLY A 182 -9.05 -19.50 2.79
C GLY A 182 -9.96 -19.26 1.57
N LEU A 183 -10.66 -18.11 1.52
CA LEU A 183 -11.28 -17.60 0.31
C LEU A 183 -10.16 -16.94 -0.50
N SER A 184 -9.70 -17.62 -1.53
CA SER A 184 -8.51 -17.21 -2.27
C SER A 184 -8.64 -15.79 -2.85
N ASP A 185 -7.51 -15.07 -2.88
CA ASP A 185 -7.28 -13.88 -3.71
C ASP A 185 -8.21 -12.68 -3.46
N THR A 186 -8.29 -12.25 -2.21
CA THR A 186 -9.04 -11.03 -1.87
C THR A 186 -8.14 -9.80 -1.95
N LEU A 187 -8.66 -8.74 -2.59
CA LEU A 187 -8.09 -7.41 -2.58
C LEU A 187 -9.06 -6.44 -1.89
N THR A 188 -8.58 -5.71 -0.88
CA THR A 188 -9.33 -4.66 -0.18
C THR A 188 -8.59 -3.34 -0.32
N VAL A 189 -9.31 -2.25 -0.62
CA VAL A 189 -8.71 -0.93 -0.85
C VAL A 189 -9.03 -0.01 0.32
N GLY A 190 -8.06 0.83 0.66
CA GLY A 190 -8.17 1.91 1.64
C GLY A 190 -7.10 2.95 1.39
N ILE A 191 -6.67 3.63 2.44
CA ILE A 191 -5.63 4.66 2.45
C ILE A 191 -4.62 4.42 3.56
N ILE A 192 -3.46 5.06 3.43
CA ILE A 192 -2.54 5.29 4.55
C ILE A 192 -3.22 6.22 5.56
N SER A 193 -3.53 5.71 6.75
CA SER A 193 -4.15 6.47 7.84
C SER A 193 -3.11 7.21 8.70
N SER A 194 -1.93 6.60 8.90
CA SER A 194 -0.81 7.15 9.67
C SER A 194 0.47 6.38 9.35
N LEU A 195 1.62 7.01 9.54
CA LEU A 195 2.94 6.36 9.49
C LEU A 195 3.56 6.33 10.90
N GLU A 196 4.67 5.59 11.04
CA GLU A 196 5.54 5.59 12.23
C GLU A 196 4.80 5.25 13.53
N ARG A 197 3.86 4.31 13.47
CA ARG A 197 3.13 3.84 14.65
C ARG A 197 3.88 2.72 15.35
N THR A 198 3.58 2.55 16.63
CA THR A 198 3.94 1.36 17.39
C THR A 198 2.72 0.45 17.52
N LEU A 199 2.96 -0.86 17.48
CA LEU A 199 1.94 -1.90 17.60
C LEU A 199 2.36 -2.87 18.69
N GLU A 200 1.50 -3.03 19.70
CA GLU A 200 1.65 -4.09 20.69
C GLU A 200 1.31 -5.44 20.04
N ALA A 201 2.30 -6.30 19.89
CA ALA A 201 2.14 -7.64 19.35
C ALA A 201 1.71 -8.63 20.42
N SER A 202 1.08 -9.73 19.98
CA SER A 202 0.78 -10.87 20.83
C SER A 202 2.09 -11.48 21.37
N GLY A 203 2.29 -11.38 22.68
CA GLY A 203 3.55 -11.77 23.35
C GLY A 203 4.20 -10.65 24.15
N GLY A 204 3.65 -9.43 24.12
CA GLY A 204 4.07 -8.32 24.99
C GLY A 204 5.26 -7.52 24.47
N TYR A 205 5.66 -7.74 23.22
CA TYR A 205 6.66 -6.92 22.52
C TYR A 205 5.96 -5.92 21.59
N VAL A 206 6.69 -4.85 21.25
CA VAL A 206 6.19 -3.76 20.42
C VAL A 206 6.89 -3.83 19.06
N ILE A 207 6.10 -3.98 17.99
CA ILE A 207 6.56 -3.79 16.62
C ILE A 207 6.53 -2.28 16.38
N ILE A 208 7.67 -1.73 15.97
CA ILE A 208 7.80 -0.31 15.71
C ILE A 208 7.61 0.00 14.23
N ASP A 209 7.45 1.29 13.95
CA ASP A 209 7.45 1.81 12.59
C ASP A 209 6.34 1.23 11.67
N VAL A 210 5.21 0.78 12.23
CA VAL A 210 4.15 0.19 11.41
C VAL A 210 3.36 1.25 10.66
N ILE A 211 2.95 0.90 9.44
CA ILE A 211 2.02 1.67 8.62
C ILE A 211 0.61 1.39 9.10
N GLN A 212 -0.16 2.43 9.43
CA GLN A 212 -1.58 2.30 9.75
C GLN A 212 -2.42 2.49 8.49
N ILE A 213 -3.39 1.61 8.26
CA ILE A 213 -4.30 1.63 7.11
C ILE A 213 -5.76 1.44 7.53
N ASP A 214 -6.69 1.87 6.68
CA ASP A 214 -8.13 1.59 6.82
C ASP A 214 -8.66 0.58 5.77
N ALA A 215 -7.77 0.05 4.92
CA ALA A 215 -8.08 -1.09 4.06
C ALA A 215 -8.45 -2.29 4.94
N ALA A 216 -9.52 -3.01 4.57
CA ALA A 216 -10.01 -4.11 5.38
C ALA A 216 -8.98 -5.25 5.48
N VAL A 217 -8.42 -5.46 6.67
CA VAL A 217 -7.53 -6.57 7.01
C VAL A 217 -8.29 -7.55 7.88
N ASN A 218 -8.44 -8.80 7.44
CA ASN A 218 -9.11 -9.86 8.19
C ASN A 218 -8.16 -11.05 8.38
N PRO A 219 -8.45 -11.98 9.33
CA PRO A 219 -7.70 -13.22 9.46
C PRO A 219 -7.49 -13.93 8.12
N GLY A 220 -6.24 -14.22 7.79
CA GLY A 220 -5.80 -14.77 6.49
C GLY A 220 -5.12 -13.75 5.56
N ASN A 221 -5.27 -12.44 5.79
CA ASN A 221 -4.47 -11.42 5.10
C ASN A 221 -3.05 -11.26 5.68
N SER A 222 -2.83 -11.67 6.94
CA SER A 222 -1.54 -11.58 7.61
C SER A 222 -0.44 -12.28 6.80
N GLY A 223 0.65 -11.55 6.54
CA GLY A 223 1.78 -11.95 5.71
C GLY A 223 1.61 -11.63 4.22
N GLY A 224 0.41 -11.27 3.78
CA GLY A 224 0.14 -10.82 2.41
C GLY A 224 0.62 -9.37 2.16
N PRO A 225 0.75 -8.95 0.89
CA PRO A 225 1.32 -7.64 0.58
C PRO A 225 0.31 -6.50 0.75
N LEU A 226 0.81 -5.35 1.23
CA LEU A 226 0.19 -4.03 1.09
C LEU A 226 0.79 -3.36 -0.14
N VAL A 227 -0.03 -2.95 -1.10
CA VAL A 227 0.44 -2.44 -2.40
C VAL A 227 -0.05 -1.02 -2.68
N ASN A 228 0.81 -0.22 -3.31
CA ASN A 228 0.47 1.13 -3.75
C ASN A 228 -0.18 1.12 -5.15
N VAL A 229 -0.61 2.29 -5.60
CA VAL A 229 -1.20 2.55 -6.92
C VAL A 229 -0.26 2.31 -8.12
N ARG A 230 1.01 1.97 -7.89
CA ARG A 230 1.99 1.57 -8.92
C ARG A 230 2.18 0.04 -8.98
N GLY A 231 1.39 -0.72 -8.22
CA GLY A 231 1.53 -2.18 -8.13
C GLY A 231 2.81 -2.63 -7.41
N GLN A 232 3.39 -1.76 -6.59
CA GLN A 232 4.57 -2.07 -5.79
C GLN A 232 4.17 -2.41 -4.37
N VAL A 233 4.82 -3.40 -3.77
CA VAL A 233 4.63 -3.76 -2.36
C VAL A 233 5.30 -2.71 -1.48
N VAL A 234 4.51 -2.03 -0.67
CA VAL A 234 4.94 -0.99 0.28
C VAL A 234 4.83 -1.43 1.74
N GLY A 235 4.33 -2.64 1.99
CA GLY A 235 4.39 -3.28 3.31
C GLY A 235 3.86 -4.71 3.34
N VAL A 236 3.89 -5.32 4.51
CA VAL A 236 3.37 -6.66 4.81
C VAL A 236 2.23 -6.53 5.80
N ASN A 237 1.01 -6.92 5.42
CA ASN A 237 -0.16 -6.83 6.30
C ASN A 237 0.08 -7.70 7.54
N THR A 238 -0.03 -7.16 8.74
CA THR A 238 0.41 -7.85 9.96
C THR A 238 -0.75 -8.11 10.92
N ALA A 239 -1.45 -7.06 11.35
CA ALA A 239 -2.42 -7.15 12.42
C ALA A 239 -3.54 -6.11 12.26
N ILE A 240 -4.52 -6.22 13.16
CA ILE A 240 -5.60 -5.25 13.33
C ILE A 240 -5.69 -4.84 14.79
N GLN A 241 -6.07 -3.59 15.05
CA GLN A 241 -6.40 -3.17 16.41
C GLN A 241 -7.79 -3.70 16.78
N SER A 242 -7.88 -4.89 17.39
CA SER A 242 -9.18 -5.47 17.73
C SER A 242 -9.19 -6.27 19.02
N ALA A 243 -10.08 -5.89 19.95
CA ALA A 243 -10.40 -6.69 21.14
C ALA A 243 -11.21 -7.96 20.82
N THR A 244 -11.82 -8.04 19.63
CA THR A 244 -12.71 -9.13 19.22
C THR A 244 -12.15 -9.97 18.06
N GLY A 245 -10.97 -9.61 17.55
CA GLY A 245 -10.40 -10.19 16.33
C GLY A 245 -11.13 -9.80 15.04
N THR A 246 -12.07 -8.85 15.10
CA THR A 246 -12.79 -8.32 13.93
C THR A 246 -12.21 -6.97 13.51
N PHE A 247 -12.09 -6.73 12.20
CA PHE A 247 -11.66 -5.44 11.68
C PHE A 247 -12.64 -4.32 12.07
N THR A 248 -12.10 -3.25 12.66
CA THR A 248 -12.87 -2.09 13.14
C THR A 248 -12.50 -0.78 12.43
N GLY A 249 -11.72 -0.86 11.34
CA GLY A 249 -11.23 0.30 10.60
C GLY A 249 -9.75 0.65 10.83
N ILE A 250 -9.01 -0.16 11.62
CA ILE A 250 -7.60 0.07 11.91
C ILE A 250 -6.82 -1.23 11.64
N GLY A 251 -6.05 -1.23 10.56
CA GLY A 251 -5.09 -2.26 10.20
C GLY A 251 -3.66 -1.74 10.27
N PHE A 252 -2.70 -2.67 10.38
CA PHE A 252 -1.28 -2.36 10.41
C PHE A 252 -0.50 -3.22 9.42
N ALA A 253 0.54 -2.62 8.83
CA ALA A 253 1.50 -3.30 7.97
C ALA A 253 2.94 -2.95 8.33
N VAL A 254 3.83 -3.93 8.24
CA VAL A 254 5.29 -3.73 8.37
C VAL A 254 5.78 -3.03 7.09
N PRO A 255 6.54 -1.93 7.15
CA PRO A 255 6.99 -1.19 5.96
C PRO A 255 7.86 -2.02 5.02
N SER A 256 7.78 -1.76 3.70
CA SER A 256 8.65 -2.43 2.74
C SER A 256 10.13 -2.07 2.89
N ASP A 257 10.47 -0.91 3.47
CA ASP A 257 11.87 -0.57 3.75
C ASP A 257 12.44 -1.41 4.91
N THR A 258 11.61 -1.80 5.90
CA THR A 258 11.94 -2.84 6.90
C THR A 258 12.20 -4.18 6.22
N VAL A 259 11.33 -4.59 5.29
CA VAL A 259 11.53 -5.82 4.48
C VAL A 259 12.87 -5.77 3.72
N LYS A 260 13.18 -4.67 3.02
CA LYS A 260 14.44 -4.56 2.28
C LYS A 260 15.68 -4.66 3.17
N ARG A 261 15.60 -4.14 4.39
CA ARG A 261 16.69 -4.16 5.37
C ARG A 261 16.93 -5.57 5.92
N GLU A 262 15.87 -6.30 6.23
CA GLU A 262 15.97 -7.53 7.03
C GLU A 262 16.00 -8.82 6.19
N ILE A 263 15.32 -8.86 5.04
CA ILE A 263 15.13 -10.11 4.28
C ILE A 263 16.45 -10.75 3.83
N TYR A 264 17.48 -9.94 3.53
CA TYR A 264 18.79 -10.47 3.16
C TYR A 264 19.39 -11.31 4.31
N ASP A 265 19.41 -10.77 5.53
CA ASP A 265 19.95 -11.47 6.71
C ASP A 265 19.05 -12.65 7.11
N LEU A 266 17.73 -12.52 7.00
CA LEU A 266 16.83 -13.66 7.21
C LEU A 266 17.09 -14.81 6.23
N ILE A 267 17.53 -14.53 5.01
CA ILE A 267 17.89 -15.55 4.02
C ILE A 267 19.29 -16.14 4.29
N GLU A 268 20.28 -15.30 4.62
CA GLU A 268 21.69 -15.71 4.74
C GLU A 268 22.05 -16.26 6.13
N THR A 269 21.52 -15.66 7.19
CA THR A 269 21.86 -15.98 8.60
C THR A 269 20.69 -16.52 9.41
N SER A 270 19.50 -16.63 8.81
CA SER A 270 18.25 -17.08 9.45
C SER A 270 17.67 -16.15 10.53
N ASP A 271 18.32 -15.02 10.78
CA ASP A 271 18.01 -14.09 11.88
C ASP A 271 18.50 -12.68 11.52
N TYR A 272 17.87 -11.66 12.09
CA TYR A 272 18.24 -10.25 11.92
C TYR A 272 18.59 -9.60 13.27
N LYS A 273 19.67 -8.82 13.29
CA LYS A 273 20.24 -8.30 14.53
C LYS A 273 19.82 -6.85 14.78
N HIS A 274 19.01 -6.65 15.82
CA HIS A 274 18.52 -5.33 16.18
C HIS A 274 19.48 -4.57 17.10
N PRO A 275 19.68 -3.25 16.88
CA PRO A 275 20.41 -2.39 17.81
C PRO A 275 19.69 -2.27 19.16
N TRP A 276 20.48 -2.18 20.23
CA TRP A 276 19.96 -2.16 21.59
C TRP A 276 20.79 -1.27 22.52
N LEU A 277 20.10 -0.44 23.31
CA LEU A 277 20.71 0.38 24.37
C LEU A 277 20.70 -0.34 25.73
N GLY A 278 19.66 -1.12 26.02
CA GLY A 278 19.44 -1.75 27.32
C GLY A 278 18.94 -0.82 28.41
N ILE A 279 17.87 -0.09 28.09
CA ILE A 279 17.15 0.79 29.02
C ILE A 279 15.69 0.37 29.14
N ALA A 280 15.11 0.62 30.31
CA ALA A 280 13.67 0.77 30.48
C ALA A 280 13.37 2.23 30.76
N ALA A 281 12.35 2.77 30.12
CA ALA A 281 12.13 4.21 30.12
C ALA A 281 10.65 4.57 29.97
N ARG A 282 10.32 5.84 30.26
CA ARG A 282 8.99 6.42 30.10
C ARG A 282 9.08 7.75 29.38
N GLU A 283 8.07 8.03 28.57
CA GLU A 283 7.91 9.34 27.95
C GLU A 283 7.63 10.39 29.02
N VAL A 284 8.28 11.54 28.89
CA VAL A 284 8.10 12.67 29.79
C VAL A 284 6.77 13.35 29.48
N ASN A 285 5.82 13.27 30.41
CA ASN A 285 4.62 14.09 30.40
C ASN A 285 4.80 15.33 31.30
N ILE A 286 3.76 16.16 31.42
CA ILE A 286 3.78 17.39 32.24
C ILE A 286 4.15 17.08 33.70
N ALA A 287 3.53 16.06 34.30
CA ALA A 287 3.75 15.73 35.69
C ALA A 287 5.17 15.21 35.95
N ILE A 288 5.74 14.42 35.03
CA ILE A 288 7.14 13.97 35.10
C ILE A 288 8.08 15.17 34.95
N ALA A 289 7.82 16.05 33.96
CA ALA A 289 8.63 17.23 33.72
C ALA A 289 8.72 18.15 34.95
N ASP A 290 7.57 18.41 35.60
CA ASP A 290 7.51 19.18 36.84
C ASP A 290 8.30 18.50 37.97
N ALA A 291 8.23 17.16 38.07
CA ALA A 291 8.91 16.39 39.10
C ALA A 291 10.45 16.36 38.92
N VAL A 292 10.94 16.36 37.68
CA VAL A 292 12.38 16.35 37.37
C VAL A 292 12.96 17.74 37.04
N GLY A 293 12.12 18.78 37.07
CA GLY A 293 12.55 20.18 36.85
C GLY A 293 12.86 20.53 35.40
N LEU A 294 12.20 19.88 34.42
CA LEU A 294 12.35 20.19 33.00
C LEU A 294 11.49 21.38 32.58
N GLU A 295 12.04 22.26 31.73
CA GLU A 295 11.29 23.40 31.18
C GLU A 295 10.21 22.97 30.18
N LYS A 296 10.41 21.83 29.51
CA LYS A 296 9.50 21.29 28.49
C LYS A 296 9.11 19.85 28.83
N PRO A 297 7.84 19.47 28.66
CA PRO A 297 7.37 18.11 28.90
C PRO A 297 7.61 17.22 27.68
N GLN A 298 8.89 16.97 27.38
CA GLN A 298 9.31 16.17 26.23
C GLN A 298 10.58 15.38 26.56
N GLY A 299 10.80 14.29 25.83
CA GLY A 299 11.95 13.42 25.99
C GLY A 299 11.59 12.11 26.69
N ILE A 300 12.62 11.32 26.96
CA ILE A 300 12.50 9.96 27.46
C ILE A 300 13.24 9.85 28.80
N LEU A 301 12.50 9.72 29.90
CA LEU A 301 13.06 9.48 31.22
C LEU A 301 13.53 8.01 31.34
N VAL A 302 14.82 7.82 31.61
CA VAL A 302 15.43 6.52 31.85
C VAL A 302 15.06 6.06 33.27
N ILE A 303 14.24 5.02 33.36
CA ILE A 303 13.77 4.43 34.62
C ILE A 303 14.78 3.40 35.13
N GLU A 304 15.26 2.54 34.25
CA GLU A 304 16.21 1.48 34.57
C GLU A 304 17.25 1.36 33.46
N VAL A 305 18.47 1.00 33.83
CA VAL A 305 19.53 0.65 32.89
C VAL A 305 19.95 -0.79 33.19
N THR A 306 19.82 -1.67 32.21
CA THR A 306 20.16 -3.09 32.37
C THR A 306 21.65 -3.22 32.67
N SER A 307 22.00 -4.01 33.68
CA SER A 307 23.41 -4.18 34.07
C SER A 307 24.23 -4.85 32.97
N GLY A 308 25.40 -4.28 32.65
CA GLY A 308 26.25 -4.75 31.55
C GLY A 308 25.74 -4.39 30.15
N SER A 309 24.65 -3.63 30.04
CA SER A 309 24.16 -3.12 28.75
C SER A 309 25.06 -2.03 28.17
N PRO A 310 24.95 -1.74 26.86
CA PRO A 310 25.51 -0.55 26.22
C PRO A 310 25.34 0.75 27.01
N ALA A 311 24.10 1.05 27.42
CA ALA A 311 23.78 2.23 28.21
C ALA A 311 24.49 2.23 29.57
N ASN A 312 24.62 1.06 30.22
CA ASN A 312 25.35 0.95 31.48
C ASN A 312 26.85 1.22 31.30
N LEU A 313 27.46 0.67 30.25
CA LEU A 313 28.88 0.84 29.95
C LEU A 313 29.22 2.29 29.56
N ALA A 314 28.30 2.97 28.87
CA ALA A 314 28.42 4.39 28.56
C ALA A 314 28.17 5.30 29.78
N GLY A 315 27.61 4.78 30.87
CA GLY A 315 27.37 5.55 32.10
C GLY A 315 26.06 6.34 32.09
N LEU A 316 25.07 5.90 31.31
CA LEU A 316 23.69 6.34 31.43
C LEU A 316 23.12 5.89 32.80
N ARG A 317 22.24 6.70 33.39
CA ARG A 317 21.70 6.49 34.73
C ARG A 317 20.19 6.27 34.68
N GLY A 318 19.74 5.21 35.33
CA GLY A 318 18.33 5.00 35.66
C GLY A 318 17.95 5.71 36.97
N GLY A 319 16.66 5.73 37.26
CA GLY A 319 16.14 6.32 38.48
C GLY A 319 16.58 5.57 39.74
N ASN A 320 16.68 6.30 40.84
CA ASN A 320 17.07 5.80 42.16
C ASN A 320 16.07 6.16 43.27
N GLU A 321 15.08 7.01 42.97
CA GLU A 321 14.07 7.47 43.91
C GLU A 321 12.67 7.10 43.42
N THR A 322 12.01 6.21 44.14
CA THR A 322 10.61 5.87 43.89
C THR A 322 9.70 7.04 44.29
N THR A 323 8.96 7.59 43.32
CA THR A 323 7.97 8.65 43.53
C THR A 323 6.65 8.28 42.87
N ILE A 324 5.54 8.78 43.40
CA ILE A 324 4.22 8.66 42.78
C ILE A 324 3.95 9.90 41.94
N VAL A 325 3.82 9.73 40.63
CA VAL A 325 3.45 10.77 39.67
C VAL A 325 2.15 10.34 39.00
N ASP A 326 1.11 11.17 39.07
CA ASP A 326 -0.25 10.85 38.58
C ASP A 326 -0.82 9.50 39.09
N GLY A 327 -0.46 9.12 40.32
CA GLY A 327 -0.90 7.86 40.93
C GLY A 327 -0.14 6.62 40.44
N ILE A 328 0.90 6.79 39.62
CA ILE A 328 1.78 5.72 39.11
C ILE A 328 3.13 5.82 39.81
N GLU A 329 3.67 4.69 40.24
CA GLU A 329 5.02 4.59 40.80
C GLU A 329 6.06 4.71 39.67
N ILE A 330 6.98 5.67 39.80
CA ILE A 330 8.03 5.99 38.82
C ILE A 330 9.36 6.13 39.57
N LEU A 331 10.44 5.56 39.04
CA LEU A 331 11.79 5.82 39.55
C LEU A 331 12.33 7.11 38.91
N LEU A 332 12.46 8.17 39.71
CA LEU A 332 13.07 9.44 39.32
C LEU A 332 14.58 9.45 39.61
N GLY A 333 15.27 10.47 39.10
CA GLY A 333 16.72 10.64 39.26
C GLY A 333 17.57 10.00 38.16
N GLY A 334 16.91 9.44 37.14
CA GLY A 334 17.56 8.98 35.92
C GLY A 334 17.78 10.10 34.91
N ASP A 335 18.52 9.80 33.86
CA ASP A 335 18.75 10.73 32.75
C ASP A 335 17.48 10.89 31.90
N VAL A 336 17.31 12.06 31.29
CA VAL A 336 16.26 12.27 30.28
C VAL A 336 16.93 12.41 28.92
N ILE A 337 16.69 11.45 28.03
CA ILE A 337 17.17 11.51 26.65
C ILE A 337 16.29 12.50 25.89
N THR A 338 16.93 13.47 25.25
CA THR A 338 16.28 14.53 24.46
C THR A 338 16.63 14.46 22.99
N GLU A 339 17.76 13.85 22.64
CA GLU A 339 18.25 13.78 21.25
C GLU A 339 19.05 12.50 21.00
N VAL A 340 19.09 12.06 19.75
CA VAL A 340 20.00 11.02 19.24
C VAL A 340 20.65 11.52 17.95
N ASP A 341 21.99 11.57 17.92
CA ASP A 341 22.80 12.14 16.82
C ASP A 341 22.33 13.54 16.38
N GLY A 342 21.91 14.36 17.34
CA GLY A 342 21.38 15.72 17.12
C GLY A 342 19.96 15.79 16.55
N ILE A 343 19.26 14.66 16.43
CA ILE A 343 17.84 14.61 16.07
C ILE A 343 17.02 14.66 17.37
N PRO A 344 16.07 15.61 17.50
CA PRO A 344 15.18 15.66 18.65
C PRO A 344 14.36 14.38 18.82
N THR A 345 14.36 13.87 20.05
CA THR A 345 13.68 12.63 20.45
C THR A 345 12.66 12.97 21.52
N ILE A 346 11.37 12.96 21.16
CA ILE A 346 10.26 13.36 22.05
C ILE A 346 9.61 12.14 22.68
N THR A 347 9.42 11.09 21.89
CA THR A 347 8.72 9.85 22.27
C THR A 347 9.66 8.66 22.25
N MET A 348 9.28 7.56 22.92
CA MET A 348 10.05 6.31 22.84
C MET A 348 10.09 5.79 21.40
N ALA A 349 9.00 5.99 20.63
CA ALA A 349 8.96 5.60 19.24
C ALA A 349 10.04 6.32 18.42
N ASP A 350 10.26 7.61 18.63
CA ASP A 350 11.28 8.38 17.91
C ASP A 350 12.68 7.76 18.08
N LEU A 351 13.04 7.38 19.32
CA LEU A 351 14.34 6.78 19.62
C LEU A 351 14.50 5.42 18.94
N VAL A 352 13.53 4.53 19.12
CA VAL A 352 13.65 3.16 18.61
C VAL A 352 13.55 3.13 17.09
N VAL A 353 12.68 3.94 16.48
CA VAL A 353 12.58 4.08 15.02
C VAL A 353 13.88 4.65 14.45
N TYR A 354 14.47 5.67 15.08
CA TYR A 354 15.77 6.19 14.65
C TYR A 354 16.85 5.10 14.69
N MET A 355 16.97 4.41 15.82
CA MET A 355 17.96 3.35 15.98
C MET A 355 17.79 2.27 14.91
N GLU A 356 16.58 1.78 14.68
CA GLU A 356 16.38 0.73 13.67
C GLU A 356 16.64 1.19 12.24
N ARG A 357 16.28 2.43 11.90
CA ARG A 357 16.44 2.92 10.53
C ARG A 357 17.89 3.31 10.20
N ASN A 358 18.65 3.74 11.19
CA ASN A 358 19.92 4.43 10.94
C ASN A 358 21.14 3.77 11.56
N THR A 359 20.96 2.72 12.37
CA THR A 359 22.06 2.12 13.14
C THR A 359 22.06 0.60 13.08
N SER A 360 23.19 0.01 13.43
CA SER A 360 23.36 -1.43 13.62
C SER A 360 24.05 -1.73 14.96
N PRO A 361 23.97 -2.98 15.47
CA PRO A 361 24.82 -3.39 16.59
C PRO A 361 26.29 -3.06 16.34
N GLU A 362 27.01 -2.73 17.41
CA GLU A 362 28.43 -2.30 17.41
C GLU A 362 28.69 -0.88 16.84
N GLU A 363 27.69 -0.21 16.26
CA GLU A 363 27.79 1.20 15.91
C GLU A 363 27.60 2.09 17.15
N SER A 364 28.04 3.34 17.08
CA SER A 364 27.90 4.29 18.18
C SER A 364 26.96 5.41 17.82
N VAL A 365 26.16 5.85 18.80
CA VAL A 365 25.26 7.00 18.71
C VAL A 365 25.58 8.00 19.81
N ASP A 366 25.39 9.27 19.54
CA ASP A 366 25.54 10.36 20.50
C ASP A 366 24.16 10.72 21.07
N LEU A 367 23.96 10.47 22.36
CA LEU A 367 22.73 10.82 23.06
C LEU A 367 22.86 12.19 23.70
N GLY A 368 21.97 13.11 23.33
CA GLY A 368 21.72 14.32 24.11
C GLY A 368 20.87 13.97 25.32
N ILE A 369 21.36 14.24 26.53
CA ILE A 369 20.67 13.92 27.77
C ILE A 369 20.61 15.14 28.71
N ILE A 370 19.60 15.15 29.58
CA ILE A 370 19.53 16.04 30.73
C ILE A 370 19.76 15.22 32.00
N ARG A 371 20.74 15.63 32.78
CA ARG A 371 21.10 15.03 34.07
C ARG A 371 21.27 16.13 35.10
N ASP A 372 20.53 16.05 36.21
CA ASP A 372 20.57 17.05 37.28
C ASP A 372 20.34 18.50 36.76
N GLY A 373 19.50 18.64 35.74
CA GLY A 373 19.19 19.93 35.08
C GLY A 373 20.28 20.46 34.12
N GLN A 374 21.33 19.67 33.86
CA GLN A 374 22.39 20.02 32.91
C GLN A 374 22.28 19.18 31.63
N GLU A 375 22.41 19.84 30.48
CA GLU A 375 22.55 19.17 29.19
C GLU A 375 23.95 18.55 29.08
N LEU A 376 24.00 17.28 28.71
CA LEU A 376 25.20 16.50 28.48
C LEU A 376 25.05 15.73 27.18
N GLU A 377 26.19 15.35 26.60
CA GLU A 377 26.25 14.44 25.46
C GLU A 377 26.93 13.15 25.90
N LEU A 378 26.38 12.01 25.49
CA LEU A 378 26.89 10.70 25.83
C LEU A 378 26.95 9.80 24.59
N THR A 379 28.16 9.47 24.16
CA THR A 379 28.36 8.45 23.11
C THR A 379 28.13 7.06 23.68
N VAL A 380 27.26 6.28 23.03
CA VAL A 380 26.93 4.90 23.40
C VAL A 380 27.19 3.98 22.21
N THR A 381 28.03 2.96 22.41
CA THR A 381 28.20 1.88 21.43
C THR A 381 27.10 0.84 21.61
N LEU A 382 26.22 0.70 20.63
CA LEU A 382 25.05 -0.15 20.63
C LEU A 382 25.40 -1.64 20.70
N GLY A 383 24.54 -2.41 21.35
CA GLY A 383 24.62 -3.86 21.43
C GLY A 383 23.58 -4.53 20.54
N GLU A 384 23.62 -5.85 20.51
CA GLU A 384 22.56 -6.66 19.91
C GLU A 384 21.41 -6.85 20.91
N ARG A 385 20.18 -6.68 20.44
CA ARG A 385 18.97 -6.85 21.26
C ARG A 385 18.84 -8.31 21.69
N PRO A 386 18.83 -8.62 23.00
CA PRO A 386 18.63 -9.99 23.48
C PRO A 386 17.27 -10.54 23.04
N LEU A 387 17.15 -11.83 22.76
CA LEU A 387 15.85 -12.46 22.50
C LEU A 387 14.94 -12.39 23.75
N PRO A 388 13.60 -12.35 23.56
CA PRO A 388 12.63 -12.27 24.66
C PRO A 388 12.62 -13.46 25.63
#